data_AF-A0A2N9N9H0-F1
#
_entry.id   AF-A0A2N9N9H0-F1
#
_cell.length_a   1.000
_cell.length_b   1.000
_cell.length_c   1.000
_cell.angle_alpha   90.00
_cell.angle_beta   90.00
_cell.angle_gamma   90.00
#
_symmetry.space_group_name_H-M   'P 1'
#
loop_
_entity.id
_entity.type
_entity.pdbx_description
1 polymer ?
#
loop_
_entity_poly.entity_id
_entity_poly.type
_entity_poly.pdbx_seq_one_letter_code
_entity_poly.pdbx_strand_id
1 'polypeptide(L)'
;MSDHYHDVGDLRFLKDMGKLAPTEFNAWLNLDKIVGRDGGAIPRKYRELIALGVAFTTQCPYCIEVHTKAAKAAGASREEVTESSLIAAALRAGGAATHGAMALKFYATTTPDAFLFASLANARPAFIQFSPTPAQPPRPQLPLPSTAWSKS
;
A
#
# COMPACT_ATOMS: atom_id res chain seq x y z
N MET A 1 32.83 6.88 7.46
CA MET A 1 31.37 6.76 7.34
C MET A 1 31.05 6.16 5.99
N SER A 2 29.92 5.47 5.82
CA SER A 2 29.43 5.15 4.47
C SER A 2 29.05 6.45 3.76
N ASP A 3 29.26 6.50 2.45
CA ASP A 3 28.92 7.66 1.62
C ASP A 3 27.39 7.83 1.45
N HIS A 4 26.64 6.75 1.68
CA HIS A 4 25.18 6.71 1.63
C HIS A 4 24.60 5.98 2.85
N TYR A 5 23.45 6.45 3.35
CA TYR A 5 22.72 5.82 4.46
C TYR A 5 21.93 4.58 4.01
N HIS A 6 21.52 4.55 2.74
CA HIS A 6 20.94 3.37 2.08
C HIS A 6 21.71 3.09 0.79
N ASP A 7 22.21 1.87 0.64
CA ASP A 7 22.97 1.41 -0.52
C ASP A 7 22.44 0.08 -1.03
N VAL A 8 22.43 -0.11 -2.36
CA VAL A 8 21.98 -1.36 -2.99
C VAL A 8 22.79 -2.58 -2.50
N GLY A 9 24.03 -2.35 -2.08
CA GLY A 9 24.92 -3.35 -1.52
C GLY A 9 24.61 -3.75 -0.09
N ASP A 10 23.72 -3.05 0.64
CA ASP A 10 23.38 -3.37 2.03
C ASP A 10 22.67 -4.73 2.16
N LEU A 11 21.94 -5.15 1.12
CA LEU A 11 21.25 -6.44 1.09
C LEU A 11 22.21 -7.64 1.23
N ARG A 12 23.51 -7.46 1.01
CA ARG A 12 24.53 -8.50 1.27
C ARG A 12 24.56 -8.94 2.73
N PHE A 13 24.23 -8.04 3.67
CA PHE A 13 24.25 -8.32 5.09
C PHE A 13 23.11 -9.22 5.55
N LEU A 14 22.07 -9.43 4.72
CA LEU A 14 21.04 -10.44 4.99
C LEU A 14 21.66 -11.85 5.12
N LYS A 15 22.76 -12.12 4.40
CA LYS A 15 23.51 -13.38 4.55
C LYS A 15 24.13 -13.51 5.93
N ASP A 16 24.64 -12.43 6.49
CA ASP A 16 25.24 -12.44 7.83
C ASP A 16 24.16 -12.52 8.91
N MET A 17 23.01 -11.85 8.73
CA MET A 17 21.83 -12.03 9.59
C MET A 17 21.41 -13.51 9.66
N GLY A 18 21.38 -14.21 8.51
CA GLY A 18 21.08 -15.64 8.46
C GLY A 18 22.09 -16.55 9.19
N LYS A 19 23.33 -16.11 9.39
CA LYS A 19 24.33 -16.83 10.20
C LYS A 19 24.22 -16.48 11.69
N LEU A 20 23.95 -15.22 12.00
CA LEU A 20 23.92 -14.68 13.36
C LEU A 20 22.64 -15.07 14.12
N ALA A 21 21.50 -15.12 13.43
CA ALA A 21 20.19 -15.44 14.00
C ALA A 21 19.40 -16.38 13.05
N PRO A 22 19.86 -17.63 12.86
CA PRO A 22 19.33 -18.51 11.82
C PRO A 22 17.86 -18.90 12.04
N THR A 23 17.43 -19.08 13.29
CA THR A 23 16.05 -19.46 13.60
C THR A 23 15.08 -18.35 13.19
N GLU A 24 15.37 -17.12 13.62
CA GLU A 24 14.57 -15.92 13.36
C GLU A 24 14.59 -15.57 11.89
N PHE A 25 15.77 -15.60 11.25
CA PHE A 25 15.92 -15.26 9.85
C PHE A 25 15.16 -16.25 8.95
N ASN A 26 15.20 -17.55 9.23
CA ASN A 26 14.43 -18.54 8.47
C ASN A 26 12.92 -18.39 8.66
N ALA A 27 12.46 -18.06 9.88
CA ALA A 27 11.06 -17.76 10.13
C ALA A 27 10.59 -16.53 9.32
N TRP A 28 11.39 -15.45 9.36
CA TRP A 28 11.13 -14.25 8.57
C TRP A 28 11.16 -14.51 7.06
N LEU A 29 12.16 -15.24 6.54
CA LEU A 29 12.23 -15.59 5.11
C LEU A 29 11.01 -16.39 4.65
N ASN A 30 10.48 -17.29 5.48
CA ASN A 30 9.29 -18.04 5.14
C ASN A 30 8.03 -17.16 5.14
N LEU A 31 7.96 -16.17 6.04
CA LEU A 31 6.91 -15.16 6.00
C LEU A 31 7.03 -14.28 4.75
N ASP A 32 8.21 -13.80 4.42
CA ASP A 32 8.46 -12.90 3.28
C ASP A 32 8.04 -13.53 1.93
N LYS A 33 8.34 -14.83 1.74
CA LYS A 33 7.98 -15.60 0.54
C LYS A 33 6.48 -15.59 0.21
N ILE A 34 5.59 -15.29 1.16
CA ILE A 34 4.14 -15.26 0.89
C ILE A 34 3.75 -14.16 -0.11
N VAL A 35 4.56 -13.09 -0.22
CA VAL A 35 4.33 -12.02 -1.19
C VAL A 35 4.50 -12.56 -2.60
N GLY A 36 5.57 -13.34 -2.80
CA GLY A 36 5.93 -13.90 -4.10
C GLY A 36 5.24 -15.20 -4.48
N ARG A 37 4.40 -15.79 -3.61
CA ARG A 37 3.83 -17.12 -3.88
C ARG A 37 2.82 -17.10 -5.03
N ASP A 38 2.85 -18.15 -5.83
CA ASP A 38 1.88 -18.40 -6.90
C ASP A 38 0.67 -19.21 -6.40
N GLY A 39 -0.34 -19.37 -7.27
CA GLY A 39 -1.51 -20.23 -7.03
C GLY A 39 -2.44 -19.77 -5.88
N GLY A 40 -2.30 -18.53 -5.41
CA GLY A 40 -3.21 -17.95 -4.41
C GLY A 40 -4.41 -17.25 -5.04
N ALA A 41 -5.45 -17.01 -4.23
CA ALA A 41 -6.63 -16.25 -4.66
C ALA A 41 -6.32 -14.81 -5.10
N ILE A 42 -5.27 -14.20 -4.53
CA ILE A 42 -4.72 -12.93 -4.99
C ILE A 42 -3.61 -13.24 -6.01
N PRO A 43 -3.76 -12.85 -7.29
CA PRO A 43 -2.74 -13.02 -8.32
C PRO A 43 -1.44 -12.27 -8.01
N ARG A 44 -0.32 -12.76 -8.58
CA ARG A 44 1.03 -12.24 -8.29
C ARG A 44 1.16 -10.72 -8.42
N LYS A 45 0.64 -10.13 -9.50
CA LYS A 45 0.65 -8.67 -9.73
C LYS A 45 0.09 -7.90 -8.53
N TYR A 46 -1.08 -8.32 -8.03
CA TYR A 46 -1.77 -7.62 -6.95
C TYR A 46 -1.09 -7.83 -5.59
N ARG A 47 -0.41 -8.97 -5.37
CA ARG A 47 0.40 -9.17 -4.16
C ARG A 47 1.55 -8.17 -4.09
N GLU A 48 2.24 -7.96 -5.20
CA GLU A 48 3.35 -7.00 -5.26
C GLU A 48 2.85 -5.55 -5.15
N LEU A 49 1.69 -5.21 -5.72
CA LEU A 49 1.08 -3.88 -5.53
C LEU A 49 0.64 -3.63 -4.07
N ILE A 50 0.11 -4.64 -3.38
CA ILE A 50 -0.18 -4.56 -1.94
C ILE A 50 1.12 -4.37 -1.15
N ALA A 51 2.17 -5.13 -1.47
CA ALA A 51 3.48 -5.00 -0.85
C ALA A 51 4.09 -3.60 -1.07
N LEU A 52 3.95 -3.02 -2.26
CA LEU A 52 4.32 -1.64 -2.53
C LEU A 52 3.53 -0.64 -1.66
N GLY A 53 2.22 -0.82 -1.54
CA GLY A 53 1.39 -0.01 -0.64
C GLY A 53 1.92 -0.01 0.80
N VAL A 54 2.29 -1.19 1.32
CA VAL A 54 2.94 -1.30 2.65
C VAL A 54 4.30 -0.59 2.64
N ALA A 55 5.16 -0.87 1.65
CA ALA A 55 6.50 -0.29 1.55
C ALA A 55 6.50 1.25 1.53
N PHE A 56 5.51 1.88 0.89
CA PHE A 56 5.33 3.34 0.89
C PHE A 56 4.98 3.88 2.29
N THR A 57 4.07 3.21 3.02
CA THR A 57 3.67 3.67 4.35
C THR A 57 4.73 3.43 5.42
N THR A 58 5.52 2.36 5.30
CA THR A 58 6.68 2.08 6.15
C THR A 58 7.94 2.83 5.72
N GLN A 59 7.92 3.48 4.55
CA GLN A 59 9.03 4.26 3.98
C GLN A 59 10.33 3.44 3.87
N CYS A 60 10.19 2.17 3.47
CA CYS A 60 11.33 1.25 3.35
C CYS A 60 11.93 1.30 1.93
N PRO A 61 13.11 1.91 1.72
CA PRO A 61 13.67 2.06 0.37
C PRO A 61 14.00 0.72 -0.29
N TYR A 62 14.53 -0.24 0.47
CA TYR A 62 14.83 -1.60 -0.03
C TYR A 62 13.55 -2.33 -0.47
N CYS A 63 12.47 -2.20 0.30
CA CYS A 63 11.18 -2.81 0.01
C CYS A 63 10.55 -2.18 -1.25
N ILE A 64 10.64 -0.84 -1.37
CA ILE A 64 10.19 -0.12 -2.57
C ILE A 64 10.92 -0.66 -3.80
N GLU A 65 12.24 -0.81 -3.75
CA GLU A 65 13.02 -1.30 -4.88
C GLU A 65 12.68 -2.76 -5.25
N VAL A 66 12.71 -3.66 -4.27
CA VAL A 66 12.49 -5.10 -4.48
C VAL A 66 11.09 -5.35 -5.03
N HIS A 67 10.05 -4.77 -4.41
CA HIS A 67 8.68 -4.99 -4.86
C HIS A 67 8.34 -4.22 -6.13
N THR A 68 9.01 -3.11 -6.46
CA THR A 68 8.85 -2.46 -7.77
C THR A 68 9.34 -3.37 -8.90
N LYS A 69 10.52 -3.98 -8.72
CA LYS A 69 11.08 -4.94 -9.70
C LYS A 69 10.17 -6.16 -9.86
N ALA A 70 9.69 -6.72 -8.75
CA ALA A 70 8.80 -7.88 -8.77
C ALA A 70 7.42 -7.56 -9.35
N ALA A 71 6.82 -6.41 -9.02
CA ALA A 71 5.56 -5.95 -9.61
C ALA A 71 5.68 -5.79 -11.13
N LYS A 72 6.76 -5.16 -11.61
CA LYS A 72 7.02 -5.03 -13.05
C LYS A 72 7.14 -6.40 -13.73
N ALA A 73 7.87 -7.34 -13.12
CA ALA A 73 8.00 -8.71 -13.63
C ALA A 73 6.65 -9.44 -13.67
N ALA A 74 5.75 -9.14 -12.74
CA ALA A 74 4.39 -9.67 -12.68
C ALA A 74 3.39 -8.93 -13.61
N GLY A 75 3.85 -7.98 -14.42
CA GLY A 75 3.03 -7.26 -15.40
C GLY A 75 2.31 -6.02 -14.86
N ALA A 76 2.74 -5.46 -13.72
CA ALA A 76 2.23 -4.19 -13.25
C ALA A 76 2.65 -3.03 -14.17
N SER A 77 1.73 -2.12 -14.47
CA SER A 77 2.00 -0.91 -15.26
C SER A 77 2.57 0.22 -14.41
N ARG A 78 3.10 1.26 -15.06
CA ARG A 78 3.57 2.47 -14.37
C ARG A 78 2.42 3.21 -13.69
N GLU A 79 1.26 3.21 -14.33
CA GLU A 79 0.01 3.79 -13.83
C GLU A 79 -0.42 3.06 -12.55
N GLU A 80 -0.43 1.73 -12.54
CA GLU A 80 -0.82 0.94 -11.35
C GLU A 80 0.12 1.19 -10.14
N VAL A 81 1.43 1.30 -10.37
CA VAL A 81 2.40 1.64 -9.31
C VAL A 81 2.17 3.07 -8.80
N THR A 82 1.89 4.01 -9.70
CA THR A 82 1.63 5.41 -9.35
C THR A 82 0.35 5.54 -8.54
N GLU A 83 -0.75 4.93 -8.98
CA GLU A 83 -2.02 4.91 -8.25
C GLU A 83 -1.84 4.28 -6.85
N SER A 84 -1.11 3.17 -6.76
CA SER A 84 -0.82 2.52 -5.47
C SER A 84 -0.11 3.44 -4.49
N SER A 85 0.82 4.28 -4.96
CA SER A 85 1.53 5.27 -4.12
C SER A 85 0.61 6.37 -3.60
N LEU A 86 -0.30 6.88 -4.43
CA LEU A 86 -1.24 7.93 -4.05
C LEU A 86 -2.33 7.40 -3.11
N ILE A 87 -2.80 6.16 -3.34
CA ILE A 87 -3.69 5.46 -2.41
C ILE A 87 -3.00 5.31 -1.06
N ALA A 88 -1.75 4.83 -1.02
CA ALA A 88 -0.99 4.70 0.23
C ALA A 88 -0.83 6.04 0.96
N ALA A 89 -0.57 7.13 0.23
CA ALA A 89 -0.49 8.47 0.80
C ALA A 89 -1.82 8.93 1.42
N ALA A 90 -2.94 8.75 0.70
CA ALA A 90 -4.27 9.10 1.18
C ALA A 90 -4.63 8.34 2.47
N LEU A 91 -4.33 7.04 2.53
CA LEU A 91 -4.63 6.22 3.70
C LEU A 91 -3.71 6.54 4.89
N ARG A 92 -2.43 6.88 4.65
CA ARG A 92 -1.52 7.33 5.70
C ARG A 92 -1.99 8.65 6.34
N ALA A 93 -2.46 9.60 5.53
CA ALA A 93 -3.04 10.85 6.02
C ALA A 93 -4.40 10.63 6.72
N GLY A 94 -5.26 9.78 6.15
CA GLY A 94 -6.56 9.41 6.72
C GLY A 94 -6.44 8.76 8.10
N GLY A 95 -5.35 8.01 8.34
CA GLY A 95 -5.00 7.52 9.67
C GLY A 95 -4.98 8.65 10.69
N ALA A 96 -4.22 9.72 10.46
CA ALA A 96 -4.17 10.85 11.40
C ALA A 96 -5.55 11.52 11.61
N ALA A 97 -6.32 11.72 10.54
CA ALA A 97 -7.65 12.33 10.61
C ALA A 97 -8.62 11.53 11.49
N THR A 98 -8.67 10.21 11.32
CA THR A 98 -9.53 9.31 12.12
C THR A 98 -9.08 9.22 13.58
N HIS A 99 -7.77 9.29 13.85
CA HIS A 99 -7.27 9.40 15.23
C HIS A 99 -7.68 10.74 15.87
N GLY A 100 -7.78 11.82 15.11
CA GLY A 100 -8.36 13.09 15.60
C GLY A 100 -9.79 12.94 16.08
N ALA A 101 -10.62 12.17 15.38
CA ALA A 101 -11.98 11.87 15.84
C ALA A 101 -11.98 11.07 17.16
N MET A 102 -11.05 10.12 17.33
CA MET A 102 -10.87 9.42 18.61
C MET A 102 -10.38 10.36 19.72
N ALA A 103 -9.48 11.30 19.42
CA ALA A 103 -9.03 12.30 20.36
C ALA A 103 -10.18 13.18 20.84
N LEU A 104 -11.07 13.64 19.94
CA LEU A 104 -12.26 14.41 20.30
C LEU A 104 -13.22 13.61 21.20
N LYS A 105 -13.42 12.33 20.90
CA LYS A 105 -14.21 11.42 21.75
C LYS A 105 -13.66 11.41 23.18
N PHE A 106 -12.35 11.21 23.35
CA PHE A 106 -11.75 11.14 24.69
C PHE A 106 -11.65 12.50 25.38
N TYR A 107 -11.42 13.57 24.64
CA TYR A 107 -11.41 14.94 25.16
C TYR A 107 -12.76 15.26 25.81
N ALA A 108 -13.86 14.96 25.12
CA ALA A 108 -15.21 15.22 25.61
C ALA A 108 -15.62 14.36 26.82
N THR A 109 -15.03 13.17 27.01
CA THR A 109 -15.30 12.32 28.18
C THR A 109 -14.43 12.63 29.39
N THR A 110 -13.39 13.46 29.23
CA THR A 110 -12.42 13.76 30.30
C THR A 110 -12.81 15.00 31.11
N THR A 111 -13.79 15.79 30.65
CA THR A 111 -14.35 16.93 31.41
C THR A 111 -15.70 16.57 32.05
N PRO A 112 -16.08 17.19 33.19
CA PRO A 112 -17.36 16.91 33.88
C PRO A 112 -18.63 17.30 33.10
N ASP A 113 -18.51 17.90 31.91
CA ASP A 113 -19.64 18.43 31.12
C ASP A 113 -20.35 17.35 30.29
N ALA A 114 -20.66 16.22 30.92
CA ALA A 114 -21.36 15.07 30.34
C ALA A 114 -22.74 15.42 29.74
N PHE A 115 -23.29 16.60 30.03
CA PHE A 115 -24.58 17.06 29.53
C PHE A 115 -24.56 17.54 28.06
N LEU A 116 -23.40 17.86 27.47
CA LEU A 116 -23.34 18.31 26.08
C LEU A 116 -23.46 17.15 25.06
N PHE A 117 -23.13 15.92 25.46
CA PHE A 117 -23.00 14.77 24.56
C PHE A 117 -24.34 14.20 24.10
N ALA A 118 -25.40 14.33 24.89
CA ALA A 118 -26.74 13.86 24.52
C ALA A 118 -27.32 14.62 23.31
N SER A 119 -26.87 15.85 23.06
CA SER A 119 -27.31 16.68 21.93
C SER A 119 -26.59 16.30 20.62
N LEU A 120 -25.30 15.92 20.70
CA LEU A 120 -24.48 15.58 19.52
C LEU A 120 -24.66 14.14 19.05
N ALA A 121 -25.10 13.21 19.91
CA ALA A 121 -25.40 11.83 19.51
C ALA A 121 -26.54 11.71 18.48
N ASN A 122 -27.38 12.75 18.36
CA ASN A 122 -28.44 12.85 17.34
C ASN A 122 -28.03 13.61 16.07
N ALA A 123 -26.83 14.20 16.03
CA ALA A 123 -26.31 14.77 14.80
C ALA A 123 -25.86 13.63 13.89
N ARG A 124 -26.58 13.40 12.79
CA ARG A 124 -26.16 12.46 11.75
C ARG A 124 -24.69 12.75 11.41
N PRO A 125 -23.79 11.75 11.42
CA PRO A 125 -22.43 11.99 10.98
C PRO A 125 -22.53 12.47 9.54
N ALA A 126 -22.07 13.70 9.30
CA ALA A 126 -21.70 14.15 7.97
C ALA A 126 -20.51 13.27 7.58
N PHE A 127 -20.81 12.04 7.15
CA PHE A 127 -19.88 11.24 6.38
C PHE A 127 -19.31 12.17 5.34
N ILE A 128 -17.98 12.16 5.23
CA ILE A 128 -17.27 12.73 4.09
C ILE A 128 -17.97 12.15 2.86
N GLN A 129 -18.90 12.92 2.29
CA GLN A 129 -19.46 12.63 0.99
C GLN A 129 -18.27 12.80 0.08
N PHE A 130 -17.62 11.69 -0.28
CA PHE A 130 -16.87 11.63 -1.50
C PHE A 130 -17.85 12.07 -2.58
N SER A 131 -17.77 13.34 -2.99
CA SER A 131 -18.49 13.81 -4.17
C SER A 131 -18.18 12.81 -5.27
N PRO A 132 -19.18 12.20 -5.92
CA PRO A 132 -18.91 11.26 -7.00
C PRO A 132 -18.03 11.98 -8.01
N THR A 133 -16.85 11.41 -8.29
CA THR A 133 -15.99 11.90 -9.37
C THR A 133 -16.86 11.98 -10.62
N PRO A 134 -16.81 13.08 -11.41
CA PRO A 134 -17.55 13.15 -12.66
C PRO A 134 -17.25 11.90 -13.47
N ALA A 135 -18.29 11.25 -14.00
CA ALA A 135 -18.13 10.08 -14.85
C ALA A 135 -17.12 10.43 -15.96
N GLN A 136 -15.98 9.72 -15.99
CA GLN A 136 -15.04 9.92 -17.08
C GLN A 136 -15.73 9.54 -18.39
N PRO A 137 -15.54 10.33 -19.47
CA PRO A 137 -16.08 9.96 -20.77
C PRO A 137 -15.53 8.58 -21.17
N PRO A 138 -16.30 7.77 -21.92
CA PRO A 138 -15.84 6.47 -22.38
C PRO A 138 -14.52 6.64 -23.11
N ARG A 139 -13.50 5.85 -22.71
CA ARG A 139 -12.22 5.82 -23.42
C ARG A 139 -12.48 5.54 -24.90
N PRO A 140 -11.83 6.26 -25.83
CA PRO A 140 -11.88 5.90 -27.25
C PRO A 140 -11.49 4.43 -27.39
N GLN A 141 -12.36 3.62 -27.99
CA GLN A 141 -11.99 2.27 -28.37
C GLN A 141 -10.95 2.40 -29.47
N LEU A 142 -9.68 2.21 -29.11
CA LEU A 142 -8.64 2.02 -30.11
C LEU A 142 -9.04 0.79 -30.93
N PRO A 143 -9.01 0.85 -32.27
CA PRO A 143 -9.33 -0.30 -33.10
C PRO A 143 -8.42 -1.45 -32.69
N LEU A 144 -9.03 -2.61 -32.43
CA LEU A 144 -8.28 -3.84 -32.21
C LEU A 144 -7.34 -4.04 -33.40
N PRO A 145 -6.05 -4.36 -33.18
CA PRO A 145 -5.16 -4.67 -34.28
C PRO A 145 -5.80 -5.80 -35.10
N SER A 146 -6.03 -5.53 -36.38
CA SER A 146 -6.59 -6.51 -37.29
C SER A 146 -5.67 -7.74 -37.26
N THR A 147 -6.28 -8.90 -37.05
CA THR A 147 -5.62 -10.20 -37.18
C THR A 147 -5.25 -10.41 -38.65
N ALA A 148 -4.13 -9.82 -39.06
CA ALA A 148 -3.46 -10.11 -40.32
C ALA A 148 -2.26 -11.02 -40.04
N TRP A 149 -2.57 -12.27 -39.69
CA TRP A 149 -1.66 -13.39 -39.90
C TRP A 149 -2.44 -14.46 -40.67
N SER A 150 -2.62 -14.21 -41.97
CA SER A 150 -2.97 -15.25 -42.93
C SER A 150 -1.68 -15.92 -43.39
N LYS A 151 -1.56 -17.21 -43.07
CA LYS A 151 -0.86 -18.26 -43.80
C LYS A 151 0.02 -17.82 -44.99
N SER A 152 1.33 -17.98 -44.84
CA SER A 152 2.25 -18.56 -45.83
C SER A 152 3.56 -18.90 -45.13
#